data_AF-A0A963KJE4-F1
#
_entry.id   AF-A0A963KJE4-F1
#
_cell.length_a   1.000
_cell.length_b   1.000
_cell.length_c   1.000
_cell.angle_alpha   90.00
_cell.angle_beta   90.00
_cell.angle_gamma   90.00
#
_symmetry.space_group_name_H-M   'P 1'
#
loop_
_entity.id
_entity.type
_entity.pdbx_description
1 polymer ?
#
loop_
_entity_poly.entity_id
_entity_poly.type
_entity_poly.pdbx_seq_one_letter_code
_entity_poly.pdbx_strand_id
1 'polypeptide(L)' 'RMQYACFDDYWAPYLGQDGPGAEYVATLQVHERQRLEQAVRAAYLDGEPDGPRSYAALAWSVRGTAP' A
#
# COMPACT_ATOMS: atom_id res chain seq x y z
N ARG A 1 -11.00 8.54 0.36
CA ARG A 1 -10.26 7.98 -0.78
C ARG A 1 -8.79 8.28 -0.56
N MET A 2 -7.90 7.32 -0.83
CA MET A 2 -6.46 7.55 -0.85
C MET A 2 -6.04 7.85 -2.28
N GLN A 3 -5.18 8.85 -2.44
CA GLN A 3 -4.69 9.31 -3.74
C GLN A 3 -3.19 9.05 -3.79
N TYR A 4 -2.73 8.50 -4.90
CA TYR A 4 -1.32 8.22 -5.14
C TYR A 4 -0.92 8.84 -6.47
N ALA A 5 0.26 9.45 -6.53
CA ALA A 5 0.77 10.09 -7.74
C ALA A 5 1.33 9.09 -8.77
N CYS A 6 1.90 7.99 -8.28
CA CYS A 6 2.49 6.90 -9.06
C CYS A 6 2.62 5.64 -8.20
N PHE A 7 3.13 4.55 -8.80
CA PHE A 7 3.34 3.30 -8.08
C PHE A 7 4.27 3.46 -6.87
N ASP A 8 5.36 4.21 -6.99
CA ASP A 8 6.34 4.34 -5.91
C ASP A 8 5.72 5.03 -4.68
N ASP A 9 4.83 6.02 -4.88
CA ASP A 9 4.06 6.68 -3.83
C ASP A 9 3.08 5.71 -3.14
N TYR A 10 2.47 4.81 -3.91
CA TYR A 10 1.62 3.74 -3.39
C TYR A 10 2.40 2.66 -2.62
N TRP A 11 3.60 2.30 -3.09
CA TRP A 11 4.39 1.19 -2.56
C TRP A 11 5.26 1.57 -1.36
N ALA A 12 5.74 2.81 -1.29
CA ALA A 12 6.66 3.28 -0.25
C ALA A 12 6.23 2.94 1.20
N PRO A 13 4.94 3.05 1.61
CA PRO A 13 4.52 2.69 2.96
C PRO A 13 4.81 1.22 3.33
N TYR A 14 4.77 0.30 2.36
CA TYR A 14 5.02 -1.13 2.58
C TYR A 14 6.50 -1.47 2.81
N LEU A 15 7.41 -0.53 2.52
CA LEU A 15 8.85 -0.66 2.81
C LEU A 15 9.22 -0.10 4.19
N GLY A 16 8.29 0.57 4.86
CA GLY A 16 8.46 1.12 6.21
C GLY A 16 8.17 0.09 7.31
N GLN A 17 7.68 0.58 8.46
CA GLN A 17 7.23 -0.26 9.58
C GLN A 17 5.75 -0.05 9.92
N ASP A 18 5.02 0.68 9.08
CA ASP A 18 3.68 1.14 9.42
C ASP A 18 2.60 0.15 8.97
N GLY A 19 2.04 -0.56 9.93
CA GLY A 19 0.85 -1.38 9.77
C GLY A 19 1.11 -2.77 9.20
N PRO A 20 0.05 -3.59 9.09
CA PRO A 20 0.16 -5.03 8.85
C PRO A 20 0.75 -5.37 7.47
N GLY A 21 0.61 -4.46 6.49
CA GLY A 21 1.20 -4.64 5.16
C GLY A 21 2.73 -4.57 5.19
N ALA A 22 3.28 -3.55 5.87
CA ALA A 22 4.72 -3.39 6.04
C ALA A 22 5.32 -4.51 6.88
N GLU A 23 4.63 -4.92 7.96
CA GLU A 23 5.02 -6.07 8.77
C GLU A 23 5.14 -7.36 7.94
N TYR A 24 4.15 -7.65 7.08
CA TYR A 24 4.21 -8.81 6.20
C TYR A 24 5.41 -8.75 5.24
N VAL A 25 5.61 -7.62 4.55
CA VAL A 25 6.73 -7.45 3.61
C VAL A 25 8.08 -7.62 4.31
N ALA A 26 8.21 -7.18 5.56
CA ALA A 26 9.42 -7.34 6.35
C ALA A 26 9.77 -8.81 6.65
N THR A 27 8.80 -9.72 6.67
CA THR A 27 9.04 -11.17 6.89
C THR A 27 9.59 -11.90 5.66
N LEU A 28 9.44 -11.32 4.48
CA LEU A 28 9.80 -11.95 3.20
C LEU A 28 11.31 -11.84 2.91
N GLN A 29 11.86 -12.87 2.29
CA GLN A 29 13.20 -12.84 1.74
C GLN A 29 13.28 -11.88 0.54
N VAL A 30 14.50 -11.46 0.18
CA VAL A 30 14.73 -10.47 -0.90
C VAL A 30 14.04 -10.86 -2.22
N HIS A 31 14.16 -12.13 -2.63
CA HIS A 31 13.57 -12.59 -3.88
C HIS A 31 12.03 -12.62 -3.84
N GLU A 32 11.44 -12.91 -2.68
CA GLU A 32 9.98 -12.91 -2.48
C GLU A 32 9.45 -11.48 -2.49
N ARG A 33 10.17 -10.53 -1.87
CA ARG A 33 9.84 -9.10 -1.93
C ARG A 33 9.84 -8.56 -3.36
N GLN A 34 10.86 -8.92 -4.15
CA GLN A 34 10.94 -8.52 -5.56
C GLN A 34 9.78 -9.08 -6.38
N ARG A 35 9.45 -10.37 -6.19
CA ARG A 35 8.31 -10.99 -6.86
C ARG A 35 6.98 -10.34 -6.48
N LEU A 36 6.81 -10.03 -5.19
CA LEU A 36 5.64 -9.33 -4.69
C LEU A 36 5.53 -7.92 -5.30
N GLU A 37 6.61 -7.14 -5.25
CA GLU A 37 6.62 -5.79 -5.83
C GLU A 37 6.25 -5.81 -7.31
N GLN A 38 6.81 -6.74 -8.09
CA GLN A 38 6.47 -6.87 -9.52
C GLN A 38 4.99 -7.21 -9.74
N ALA A 39 4.43 -8.13 -8.95
CA ALA A 39 3.02 -8.50 -9.04
C ALA A 39 2.09 -7.33 -8.66
N VAL A 40 2.43 -6.61 -7.59
CA VAL A 40 1.69 -5.44 -7.13
C VAL A 40 1.80 -4.30 -8.14
N ARG A 41 2.98 -4.07 -8.74
CA ARG A 41 3.19 -3.08 -9.80
C ARG A 41 2.34 -3.40 -11.02
N ALA A 42 2.31 -4.65 -11.47
CA ALA A 42 1.44 -5.07 -12.57
C ALA A 42 -0.04 -4.79 -12.25
N ALA A 43 -0.49 -5.06 -11.03
CA ALA A 43 -1.86 -4.78 -10.59
C ALA A 43 -2.18 -3.28 -10.47
N TYR A 44 -1.22 -2.46 -10.05
CA TYR A 44 -1.38 -1.00 -9.97
C TYR A 44 -1.50 -0.36 -11.35
N LEU A 45 -0.65 -0.82 -12.28
CA LEU A 45 -0.62 -0.33 -13.66
C LEU A 45 -1.90 -0.71 -14.40
N ASP A 46 -2.39 -1.94 -14.21
CA ASP A 46 -3.61 -2.45 -14.85
C ASP A 46 -3.59 -2.31 -16.39
N GLY A 47 -2.40 -2.54 -16.99
CA GLY A 47 -2.17 -2.40 -18.43
C GLY A 47 -1.92 -0.96 -18.92
N GLU A 48 -2.09 0.03 -18.06
CA GLU A 48 -1.86 1.45 -18.37
C GLU A 48 -0.46 1.94 -17.92
N PRO A 49 0.02 3.08 -18.43
CA PRO A 49 1.22 3.72 -17.91
C PRO A 49 1.11 4.06 -16.41
N ASP A 50 2.27 4.17 -15.77
CA ASP A 50 2.35 4.64 -14.39
C ASP A 50 1.83 6.08 -14.29
N GLY A 51 1.18 6.37 -13.17
CA GLY A 51 0.53 7.65 -12.95
C GLY A 51 -0.56 7.56 -11.89
N PRO A 52 -1.38 8.61 -11.74
CA PRO A 52 -2.26 8.75 -10.59
C PRO A 52 -3.27 7.61 -10.45
N ARG A 53 -3.47 7.15 -9.21
CA ARG A 53 -4.52 6.19 -8.83
C ARG A 53 -5.25 6.66 -7.59
N SER A 54 -6.54 6.32 -7.51
CA SER A 54 -7.40 6.66 -6.37
C SER A 54 -8.12 5.43 -5.86
N TYR A 55 -7.79 5.00 -4.63
CA TYR A 55 -8.43 3.86 -3.99
C TYR A 55 -9.46 4.29 -2.95
N ALA A 56 -10.52 3.49 -2.81
CA ALA A 56 -11.49 3.66 -1.74
C ALA A 56 -10.79 3.40 -0.40
N ALA A 57 -10.97 4.30 0.55
CA ALA A 57 -10.46 4.16 1.90
C ALA A 57 -11.59 4.50 2.86
N LEU A 58 -11.84 3.60 3.81
CA LEU A 58 -12.84 3.72 4.84
C LEU A 58 -12.13 3.75 6.19
N ALA A 59 -12.47 4.72 7.02
CA ALA A 59 -12.00 4.82 8.40
C ALA A 59 -13.22 5.01 9.31
N TRP A 60 -13.21 4.36 10.46
CA TRP A 60 -14.26 4.47 11.46
C TRP A 60 -13.76 5.38 12.58
N SER A 61 -14.50 6.45 12.87
CA SER A 61 -14.20 7.34 14.00
C SER A 61 -15.16 7.06 15.14
N VAL A 62 -14.63 6.81 16.34
CA VAL A 62 -15.40 6.64 17.57
C VAL A 62 -15.11 7.79 18.54
N ARG A 63 -16.12 8.24 19.29
CA ARG A 63 -15.99 9.21 20.39
C ARG A 63 -16.75 8.66 21.60
N GLY A 64 -16.08 8.59 22.74
CA GLY A 64 -16.69 8.27 24.03
C GLY A 64 -16.45 9.39 25.04
N THR A 65 -17.36 9.54 25.99
CA THR A 65 -17.22 10.41 27.17
C THR A 65 -17.19 9.51 28.40
N ALA A 66 -16.12 9.62 29.20
CA ALA A 66 -16.01 8.94 30.48
C ALA A 66 -16.82 9.69 31.58
N PRO A 67 -17.31 9.01 32.63
CA PRO A 67 -17.94 9.65 33.78
C PRO A 67 -16.97 10.49 34.60
#